data_AF-A0A1D1YP54-F1
#
_entry.id   AF-A0A1D1YP54-F1
#
_cell.length_a   1.000
_cell.length_b   1.000
_cell.length_c   1.000
_cell.angle_alpha   90.00
_cell.angle_beta   90.00
_cell.angle_gamma   90.00
#
_symmetry.space_group_name_H-M   'P 1'
#
loop_
_entity.id
_entity.type
_entity.pdbx_description
1 polymer ?
#
loop_
_entity_poly.entity_id
_entity_poly.type
_entity_poly.pdbx_seq_one_letter_code
_entity_poly.pdbx_strand_id
1 'polypeptide(L)'
;MDTTLVYILTLGVVETYRNFGIATSLVQEVIKYASIIPSCRAVYLHVIDYNDPAIQFYRKMLFKLVRRLPNFYYIHARHYDSYLFVYHVNGGRSPCSLLGILASVAAYFKGLMSSLTSKLWKNEKKLQRWQKSREDHSLLCTHNRRILSADNDICQCV
;
A
#
# COMPACT_ATOMS: atom_id res chain seq x y z
N MET A 1 22.19 1.69 -12.80
CA MET A 1 21.21 2.72 -13.17
C MET A 1 21.28 3.78 -12.10
N ASP A 2 21.93 4.89 -12.42
CA ASP A 2 22.17 5.95 -11.44
C ASP A 2 20.86 6.63 -11.08
N THR A 3 20.62 6.79 -9.78
CA THR A 3 19.44 7.50 -9.29
C THR A 3 19.68 8.99 -9.40
N THR A 4 18.76 9.71 -10.04
CA THR A 4 18.84 11.17 -10.18
C THR A 4 18.04 11.85 -9.07
N LEU A 5 18.47 13.05 -8.68
CA LEU A 5 17.75 13.92 -7.75
C LEU A 5 17.66 15.32 -8.37
N VAL A 6 16.56 16.03 -8.10
CA VAL A 6 16.40 17.43 -8.51
C VAL A 6 16.61 18.33 -7.30
N TYR A 7 17.49 19.31 -7.42
CA TYR A 7 17.77 20.29 -6.37
C TYR A 7 17.12 21.63 -6.70
N ILE A 8 16.30 22.15 -5.79
CA ILE A 8 15.82 23.54 -5.88
C ILE A 8 16.91 24.43 -5.25
N LEU A 9 17.71 25.05 -6.10
CA LEU A 9 18.80 25.93 -5.68
C LEU A 9 18.27 27.20 -5.01
N THR A 10 17.30 27.87 -5.64
CA THR A 10 16.66 29.08 -5.13
C THR A 10 15.19 29.12 -5.49
N LEU A 11 14.38 29.69 -4.59
CA LEU A 11 12.99 30.03 -4.83
C LEU A 11 12.66 31.26 -4.00
N GLY A 12 12.13 32.30 -4.66
CA GLY A 12 11.72 33.53 -4.00
C GLY A 12 10.58 34.17 -4.76
N VAL A 13 9.70 34.85 -4.01
CA VAL A 13 8.64 35.69 -4.57
C VAL A 13 8.78 37.07 -3.94
N VAL A 14 8.76 38.09 -4.79
CA VAL A 14 8.78 39.50 -4.38
C VAL A 14 7.63 39.75 -3.41
N GLU A 15 7.90 40.50 -2.34
CA GLU A 15 7.00 40.62 -1.18
C GLU A 15 5.56 41.03 -1.53
N THR A 16 5.41 42.01 -2.43
CA THR A 16 4.11 42.49 -2.92
C THR A 16 3.29 41.43 -3.66
N TYR A 17 3.93 40.35 -4.11
CA TYR A 17 3.31 39.25 -4.85
C TYR A 17 3.30 37.93 -4.07
N ARG A 18 3.65 37.95 -2.78
CA ARG A 18 3.51 36.77 -1.92
C ARG A 18 2.03 36.44 -1.69
N ASN A 19 1.76 35.18 -1.36
CA ASN A 19 0.40 34.67 -1.08
C ASN A 19 -0.59 34.67 -2.26
N PHE A 20 -0.14 34.94 -3.49
CA PHE A 20 -0.94 34.77 -4.72
C PHE A 20 -0.75 33.40 -5.41
N GLY A 21 -0.14 32.43 -4.72
CA GLY A 21 0.07 31.07 -5.27
C GLY A 21 1.23 30.91 -6.24
N ILE A 22 1.98 31.97 -6.57
CA ILE A 22 3.10 31.92 -7.53
C ILE A 22 4.15 30.86 -7.14
N ALA A 23 4.63 30.88 -5.90
CA ALA A 23 5.61 29.90 -5.40
C ALA A 23 5.06 28.46 -5.48
N THR A 24 3.77 28.29 -5.16
CA THR A 24 3.08 27.00 -5.24
C THR A 24 3.11 26.46 -6.67
N SER A 25 2.72 27.30 -7.65
CA SER A 25 2.73 26.92 -9.07
C SER A 25 4.14 26.55 -9.56
N LEU A 26 5.16 27.32 -9.18
CA LEU A 26 6.55 27.02 -9.54
C LEU A 26 7.02 25.68 -8.97
N VAL A 27 6.75 25.41 -7.69
CA VAL A 27 7.14 24.13 -7.06
C VAL A 27 6.37 22.95 -7.65
N GLN A 28 5.09 23.13 -8.00
CA GLN A 28 4.31 22.09 -8.68
C GLN A 28 4.90 21.72 -10.04
N GLU A 29 5.34 22.69 -10.84
CA GLU A 29 6.01 22.42 -12.12
C GLU A 29 7.35 21.70 -11.92
N VAL A 30 8.13 22.03 -10.88
CA VAL A 30 9.36 21.28 -10.54
C VAL A 30 9.04 19.83 -10.17
N ILE A 31 8.01 19.59 -9.35
CA ILE A 31 7.60 18.22 -8.96
C ILE A 31 7.13 17.44 -10.19
N LYS A 32 6.35 18.08 -11.07
CA LYS A 32 5.88 17.48 -12.32
C LYS A 32 7.05 17.12 -13.24
N TYR A 33 7.99 18.03 -13.44
CA TYR A 33 9.22 17.78 -14.19
C TYR A 33 9.99 16.58 -13.61
N ALA A 34 10.23 16.58 -12.31
CA ALA A 34 10.93 15.48 -11.63
C ALA A 34 10.19 14.13 -11.76
N SER A 35 8.86 14.16 -11.79
CA SER A 35 8.02 12.96 -11.96
C SER A 35 8.10 12.37 -13.37
N ILE A 36 8.40 13.18 -14.39
CA ILE A 36 8.55 12.70 -15.78
C ILE A 36 9.86 11.93 -15.98
N ILE A 37 10.89 12.19 -15.18
CA ILE A 37 12.22 11.56 -15.31
C ILE A 37 12.21 10.20 -14.60
N PRO A 38 12.25 9.04 -15.29
CA PRO A 38 12.07 7.74 -14.65
C PRO A 38 13.15 7.38 -13.61
N SER A 39 14.38 7.89 -13.78
CA SER A 39 15.49 7.70 -12.84
C SER A 39 15.44 8.63 -11.63
N CYS A 40 14.62 9.69 -11.67
CA CYS A 40 14.55 10.67 -10.60
C CYS A 40 13.79 10.12 -9.41
N ARG A 41 14.34 10.25 -8.20
CA ARG A 41 13.75 9.70 -6.98
C ARG A 41 13.24 10.74 -6.00
N ALA A 42 13.74 11.97 -6.07
CA ALA A 42 13.25 13.04 -5.21
C ALA A 42 13.61 14.43 -5.73
N VAL A 43 12.84 15.41 -5.26
CA VAL A 43 13.18 16.83 -5.24
C VAL A 43 13.66 17.17 -3.84
N TYR A 44 14.76 17.89 -3.68
CA TYR A 44 15.26 18.30 -2.37
C TYR A 44 15.74 19.75 -2.36
N LEU A 45 15.79 20.33 -1.17
CA LEU A 45 16.22 21.71 -0.96
C LEU A 45 16.66 21.96 0.48
N HIS A 46 17.34 23.08 0.66
CA HIS A 46 17.77 23.57 1.96
C HIS A 46 17.00 24.84 2.34
N VAL A 47 16.61 24.97 3.61
CA VAL A 47 16.00 26.17 4.16
C VAL A 47 16.79 26.58 5.39
N ILE A 48 17.20 27.85 5.48
CA ILE A 48 17.84 28.37 6.69
C ILE A 48 16.87 28.34 7.88
N ASP A 49 17.37 28.03 9.06
CA ASP A 49 16.57 27.68 10.23
C ASP A 49 15.60 28.77 10.72
N TYR A 50 15.93 30.05 10.52
CA TYR A 50 15.08 31.18 10.90
C TYR A 50 14.03 31.59 9.84
N ASN A 51 13.98 30.93 8.67
CA ASN A 51 13.02 31.27 7.62
C ASN A 51 11.69 30.52 7.80
N ASP A 52 10.95 30.88 8.85
CA ASP A 52 9.65 30.29 9.18
C ASP A 52 8.65 30.28 8.01
N PRO A 53 8.52 31.34 7.19
CA PRO A 53 7.63 31.32 6.03
C PRO A 53 7.96 30.20 5.04
N ALA A 54 9.25 30.02 4.70
CA ALA A 54 9.67 28.95 3.80
C ALA A 54 9.51 27.56 4.43
N ILE A 55 9.84 27.40 5.71
CA ILE A 55 9.66 26.14 6.45
C ILE A 55 8.19 25.71 6.41
N GLN A 56 7.27 26.61 6.72
CA GLN A 56 5.84 26.33 6.68
C GLN A 56 5.34 26.07 5.27
N PHE A 57 5.81 26.84 4.28
CA PHE A 57 5.47 26.66 2.87
C PHE A 57 5.85 25.25 2.38
N TYR A 58 7.09 24.81 2.57
CA TYR A 58 7.53 23.49 2.11
C TYR A 58 6.84 22.34 2.85
N ARG A 59 6.53 22.50 4.14
CA ARG A 59 5.69 21.53 4.88
C ARG A 59 4.29 21.40 4.28
N LYS A 60 3.64 22.53 3.94
CA LYS A 60 2.32 22.54 3.28
C LYS A 60 2.36 21.89 1.89
N MET A 61 3.48 22.06 1.18
CA MET A 61 3.76 21.39 -0.10
C MET A 61 4.17 19.91 0.04
N LEU A 62 4.01 19.33 1.23
CA LEU A 62 4.28 17.92 1.55
C LEU A 62 5.75 17.50 1.46
N PHE A 63 6.69 18.44 1.36
CA PHE A 63 8.10 18.12 1.57
C PHE A 63 8.31 17.66 3.01
N LYS A 64 9.10 16.60 3.19
CA LYS A 64 9.45 16.05 4.49
C LYS A 64 10.75 16.67 4.96
N LEU A 65 10.76 17.15 6.21
CA LEU A 65 11.99 17.53 6.89
C LEU A 65 12.77 16.25 7.22
N VAL A 66 13.91 16.06 6.56
CA VAL A 66 14.73 14.84 6.71
C VAL A 66 15.84 15.04 7.73
N ARG A 67 16.47 16.23 7.77
CA ARG A 67 17.62 16.50 8.63
C ARG A 67 17.75 17.99 8.94
N ARG A 68 18.26 18.29 10.14
CA ARG A 68 18.85 19.60 10.50
C ARG A 68 20.37 19.48 10.38
N LEU A 69 20.99 20.40 9.66
CA LEU A 69 22.43 20.48 9.40
C LEU A 69 22.98 21.66 10.20
N PRO A 70 23.79 21.41 11.24
CA PRO A 70 24.31 22.48 12.08
C PRO A 70 25.34 23.34 11.33
N ASN A 71 25.35 24.64 11.60
CA ASN A 71 26.34 25.61 11.09
C ASN A 71 26.52 25.59 9.56
N PHE A 72 25.47 25.26 8.81
CA PHE A 72 25.49 25.07 7.36
C PHE A 72 25.66 26.38 6.58
N TYR A 73 24.97 27.44 7.01
CA TYR A 73 25.07 28.76 6.39
C TYR A 73 26.02 29.65 7.18
N TYR A 74 26.81 30.44 6.47
CA TYR A 74 27.63 31.51 7.06
C TYR A 74 27.23 32.85 6.44
N ILE A 75 26.55 33.67 7.22
CA ILE A 75 25.92 34.92 6.77
C ILE A 75 26.18 36.00 7.83
N HIS A 76 26.64 37.18 7.43
CA HIS A 76 26.96 38.29 8.34
C HIS A 76 27.83 37.86 9.55
N ALA A 77 28.93 37.16 9.27
CA ALA A 77 29.86 36.64 10.28
C ALA A 77 29.27 35.67 11.31
N ARG A 78 28.08 35.11 11.06
CA ARG A 78 27.39 34.18 11.94
C ARG A 78 27.03 32.88 11.22
N HIS A 79 27.14 31.78 11.96
CA HIS A 79 26.67 30.47 11.50
C HIS A 79 25.18 30.28 11.79
N TYR A 80 24.49 29.65 10.85
CA TYR A 80 23.08 29.26 10.98
C TYR A 80 22.88 27.83 10.51
N ASP A 81 21.89 27.17 11.07
CA ASP A 81 21.55 25.82 10.69
C ASP A 81 20.72 25.80 9.41
N SER A 82 20.71 24.65 8.76
CA SER A 82 19.91 24.39 7.57
C SER A 82 18.99 23.20 7.76
N TYR A 83 17.76 23.31 7.32
CA TYR A 83 16.80 22.24 7.23
C TYR A 83 16.80 21.64 5.83
N LEU A 84 17.08 20.34 5.73
CA LEU A 84 16.97 19.56 4.50
C LEU A 84 15.54 19.07 4.33
N PHE A 85 14.88 19.55 3.28
CA PHE A 85 13.55 19.13 2.87
C PHE A 85 13.62 18.23 1.62
N VAL A 86 12.81 17.18 1.60
CA VAL A 86 12.76 16.20 0.49
C VAL A 86 11.31 15.85 0.14
N TYR A 87 10.99 15.88 -1.15
CA TYR A 87 9.75 15.38 -1.75
C TYR A 87 10.09 14.20 -2.67
N HIS A 88 9.55 13.02 -2.37
CA HIS A 88 9.87 11.81 -3.14
C HIS A 88 8.98 11.69 -4.40
N VAL A 89 9.57 11.25 -5.50
CA VAL A 89 8.89 10.97 -6.78
C VAL A 89 9.28 9.59 -7.31
N ASN A 90 8.49 9.03 -8.23
CA ASN A 90 8.78 7.77 -8.93
C ASN A 90 9.19 6.61 -7.98
N GLY A 91 8.48 6.47 -6.86
CA GLY A 91 8.75 5.42 -5.88
C GLY A 91 10.05 5.60 -5.09
N GLY A 92 10.68 6.79 -5.13
CA GLY A 92 11.74 7.14 -4.19
C GLY A 92 11.25 6.98 -2.75
N ARG A 93 12.10 6.44 -1.89
CA ARG A 93 11.77 6.20 -0.48
C ARG A 93 12.83 6.84 0.40
N SER A 94 12.38 7.42 1.51
CA SER A 94 13.26 7.70 2.63
C SER A 94 13.84 6.38 3.13
N PRO A 95 15.11 6.32 3.56
CA PRO A 95 15.66 5.14 4.20
C PRO A 95 14.75 4.70 5.36
N CYS A 96 14.07 3.58 5.13
CA CYS A 96 13.41 2.69 6.09
C CYS A 96 12.85 3.33 7.39
N SER A 97 11.55 3.64 7.40
CA SER A 97 10.78 3.56 8.65
C SER A 97 10.59 2.07 8.98
N LEU A 98 10.96 1.63 10.19
CA LEU A 98 10.73 0.27 10.69
C LEU A 98 9.27 -0.18 10.51
N LEU A 99 8.31 0.75 10.65
CA LEU A 99 6.90 0.48 10.39
C LEU A 99 6.64 0.14 8.92
N GLY A 100 7.36 0.72 7.97
CA GLY A 100 7.20 0.41 6.55
C GLY A 100 7.63 -1.03 6.23
N ILE A 101 8.69 -1.51 6.88
CA ILE A 101 9.13 -2.90 6.78
C ILE A 101 8.07 -3.80 7.42
N LEU A 102 7.67 -3.52 8.66
CA LEU A 102 6.69 -4.33 9.37
C LEU A 102 5.34 -4.40 8.65
N ALA A 103 4.86 -3.28 8.10
CA ALA A 103 3.64 -3.23 7.31
C ALA A 103 3.75 -4.05 6.02
N SER A 104 4.89 -4.01 5.33
CA SER A 104 5.12 -4.83 4.13
C SER A 104 5.18 -6.33 4.44
N VAL A 105 5.82 -6.70 5.55
CA VAL A 105 5.85 -8.08 6.05
C VAL A 105 4.44 -8.53 6.44
N ALA A 106 3.68 -7.72 7.19
CA ALA A 106 2.31 -8.02 7.58
C ALA A 106 1.37 -8.17 6.37
N ALA A 107 1.49 -7.30 5.36
CA ALA A 107 0.71 -7.38 4.13
C ALA A 107 1.01 -8.67 3.36
N TYR A 108 2.28 -9.07 3.27
CA TYR A 108 2.70 -10.33 2.67
C TYR A 108 2.10 -11.54 3.41
N PHE A 109 2.22 -11.58 4.74
CA PHE A 109 1.67 -12.67 5.55
C PHE A 109 0.13 -12.73 5.47
N LYS A 110 -0.56 -11.59 5.43
CA LYS A 110 -2.01 -11.55 5.22
C LYS A 110 -2.42 -12.17 3.89
N GLY A 111 -1.66 -11.90 2.82
CA GLY A 111 -1.85 -12.52 1.51
C GLY A 111 -1.69 -14.05 1.55
N LEU A 112 -0.63 -14.54 2.20
CA LEU A 112 -0.38 -15.98 2.34
C LEU A 112 -1.48 -16.69 3.16
N MET A 113 -1.89 -16.09 4.27
CA MET A 113 -2.95 -16.65 5.13
C MET A 113 -4.29 -16.70 4.41
N SER A 114 -4.63 -15.68 3.61
CA SER A 114 -5.88 -15.69 2.81
C SER A 114 -5.93 -16.82 1.78
N SER A 115 -4.77 -17.22 1.24
CA SER A 115 -4.65 -18.36 0.31
C SER A 115 -4.91 -19.69 1.02
N LEU A 116 -4.37 -19.87 2.23
CA LEU A 116 -4.57 -21.08 3.03
C LEU A 116 -6.01 -21.20 3.54
N THR A 117 -6.62 -20.10 4.01
CA THR A 117 -8.02 -20.12 4.46
C THR A 117 -8.99 -20.39 3.32
N SER A 118 -8.76 -19.81 2.13
CA SER A 118 -9.59 -20.09 0.95
C SER A 118 -9.52 -21.55 0.49
N LYS A 119 -8.37 -22.23 0.68
CA LYS A 119 -8.20 -23.66 0.39
C LYS A 119 -8.87 -24.55 1.45
N LEU A 120 -8.74 -24.20 2.73
CA LEU A 120 -9.42 -24.90 3.83
C LEU A 120 -10.95 -24.83 3.68
N TRP A 121 -11.49 -23.65 3.39
CA TRP A 121 -12.93 -23.45 3.16
C TRP A 121 -13.46 -24.23 1.94
N LYS A 122 -12.68 -24.31 0.86
CA LYS A 122 -13.02 -25.16 -0.30
C LYS A 122 -13.03 -26.63 0.07
N ASN A 123 -12.12 -27.08 0.94
CA ASN A 123 -12.09 -28.46 1.43
C ASN A 123 -13.25 -28.78 2.37
N GLU A 124 -13.63 -27.87 3.26
CA GLU A 124 -14.81 -28.03 4.14
C GLU A 124 -16.11 -28.15 3.33
N LYS A 125 -16.32 -27.28 2.33
CA LYS A 125 -17.49 -27.39 1.43
C LYS A 125 -17.49 -28.69 0.62
N LYS A 126 -16.31 -29.22 0.28
CA LYS A 126 -16.17 -30.50 -0.41
C LYS A 126 -16.49 -31.67 0.53
N LEU A 127 -16.08 -31.60 1.79
CA LEU A 127 -16.38 -32.60 2.83
C LEU A 127 -17.88 -32.61 3.19
N GLN A 128 -18.51 -31.44 3.30
CA GLN A 128 -19.96 -31.32 3.50
C GLN A 128 -20.77 -31.85 2.30
N ARG A 129 -20.33 -31.61 1.06
CA ARG A 129 -20.93 -32.25 -0.14
C ARG A 129 -20.80 -33.78 -0.11
N TRP A 130 -19.67 -34.30 0.36
CA TRP A 130 -19.45 -35.75 0.52
C TRP A 130 -20.34 -36.37 1.61
N GLN A 131 -20.55 -35.68 2.73
CA GLN A 131 -21.48 -36.14 3.78
C GLN A 131 -22.93 -36.13 3.29
N LYS A 132 -23.37 -35.08 2.60
CA LYS A 132 -24.73 -34.99 2.05
C LYS A 132 -25.02 -36.05 0.98
N SER A 133 -24.03 -36.36 0.13
CA SER A 133 -24.15 -37.45 -0.85
C SER A 133 -24.22 -38.85 -0.20
N ARG A 134 -23.75 -39.01 1.05
CA ARG A 134 -23.76 -40.29 1.77
C ARG A 134 -25.11 -40.55 2.46
N GLU A 135 -25.87 -39.52 2.77
CA GLU A 135 -27.20 -39.61 3.38
C GLU A 135 -28.30 -39.96 2.37
N ASP A 136 -28.18 -39.52 1.11
CA ASP A 136 -29.14 -39.90 0.05
C ASP A 136 -29.06 -41.41 -0.30
N HIS A 137 -27.93 -42.07 -0.04
CA HIS A 137 -27.79 -43.52 -0.25
C HIS A 137 -28.33 -44.38 0.90
N SER A 138 -28.49 -43.83 2.11
CA SER A 138 -29.01 -44.59 3.26
C SER A 138 -30.55 -44.57 3.37
N LEU A 139 -31.21 -43.62 2.71
CA LEU A 139 -32.68 -43.52 2.69
C LEU A 139 -33.36 -44.36 1.59
N LEU A 140 -32.59 -44.98 0.69
CA LEU A 140 -33.09 -45.87 -0.35
C LEU A 140 -33.18 -47.35 0.08
N CYS A 141 -32.77 -47.71 1.31
CA CYS A 141 -32.74 -49.12 1.76
C CYS A 141 -33.69 -49.46 2.92
N THR A 142 -34.55 -48.56 3.39
CA THR A 142 -35.39 -48.80 4.59
C THR A 142 -36.90 -48.87 4.36
N HIS A 143 -37.36 -48.93 3.11
CA HIS A 143 -38.76 -49.17 2.80
C HIS A 143 -38.91 -50.35 1.83
N ASN A 144 -38.85 -51.59 2.34
CA ASN A 144 -39.49 -52.79 1.77
C ASN A 144 -39.11 -54.04 2.57
N ARG A 145 -39.66 -54.22 3.77
CA ARG A 145 -39.80 -55.57 4.36
C ARG A 145 -40.91 -55.64 5.41
N ARG A 146 -42.12 -55.88 4.92
CA ARG A 146 -43.29 -56.52 5.58
C ARG A 146 -44.34 -56.51 4.46
N ILE A 147 -44.59 -57.61 3.77
CA ILE A 147 -45.48 -58.69 4.21
C ILE A 147 -45.10 -59.96 3.42
N LEU A 148 -45.01 -61.09 4.13
CA LEU A 148 -44.91 -62.44 3.58
C LEU A 148 -46.12 -63.18 4.15
N SER A 149 -47.08 -63.53 3.30
CA SER A 149 -48.11 -64.51 3.64
C SER A 149 -48.81 -65.04 2.38
N ALA A 150 -48.80 -66.36 2.27
CA ALA A 150 -49.65 -67.25 1.48
C ALA A 150 -49.36 -67.40 -0.02
N ASP A 151 -48.46 -68.34 -0.31
CA ASP A 151 -48.69 -69.61 -1.02
C ASP A 151 -49.90 -69.72 -1.97
N ASN A 152 -49.55 -70.14 -3.20
CA ASN A 152 -50.14 -71.21 -4.03
C ASN A 152 -51.64 -71.13 -4.39
N ASP A 153 -52.10 -71.40 -5.62
CA ASP A 153 -51.58 -72.39 -6.57
C ASP A 153 -52.35 -72.32 -7.92
N ILE A 154 -51.77 -72.96 -8.94
CA ILE A 154 -52.42 -73.69 -10.06
C ILE A 154 -52.58 -73.06 -11.47
N CYS A 155 -51.86 -73.74 -12.39
CA CYS A 155 -52.14 -74.11 -13.80
C CYS A 155 -51.95 -73.09 -14.93
N GLN A 156 -51.53 -73.48 -16.14
CA GLN A 156 -50.88 -74.68 -16.72
C GLN A 156 -50.62 -74.36 -18.20
N CYS A 157 -49.58 -74.99 -18.78
CA CYS A 157 -49.44 -75.55 -20.14
C CYS A 157 -48.04 -76.23 -20.05
N VAL A 158 -47.80 -77.53 -20.19
CA VAL A 158 -48.36 -78.64 -20.99
C VAL A 158 -48.11 -79.94 -20.22
#